data_AF-A0A1E7IZZ0-F1
#
_entry.id   AF-A0A1E7IZZ0-F1
#
_cell.length_a   1.000
_cell.length_b   1.000
_cell.length_c   1.000
_cell.angle_alpha   90.00
_cell.angle_beta   90.00
_cell.angle_gamma   90.00
#
_symmetry.space_group_name_H-M   'P 1'
#
loop_
_entity.id
_entity.type
_entity.pdbx_description
1 polymer ?
#
loop_
_entity_poly.entity_id
_entity_poly.type
_entity_poly.pdbx_seq_one_letter_code
_entity_poly.pdbx_strand_id
1 'polypeptide(L)'
;MPEKEKEDSLTLDKRTMDVIVANIIPTSKYFEIRFDHMQDQIDRVDGNLRDFRADVGGRFETVDKRFDAMKTDMDKRFDGIKTDMDKRFEQVDKRVEQVDKRFEQVDKRLDQIIASIDRLGDKLDHRDENQRSFTLRMFTIAISISILGVLGVFLRSLGVI
;
A
#
# COMPACT_ATOMS: atom_id res chain seq x y z
N MET A 1 4.40 -106.93 5.87
CA MET A 1 3.22 -106.95 6.76
C MET A 1 2.93 -105.51 7.16
N PRO A 2 1.70 -104.99 7.01
CA PRO A 2 1.37 -103.64 7.50
C PRO A 2 0.96 -103.73 8.98
N GLU A 3 1.68 -103.03 9.85
CA GLU A 3 1.22 -102.79 11.23
C GLU A 3 0.00 -101.87 11.15
N LYS A 4 -1.15 -102.39 11.57
CA LYS A 4 -2.34 -101.57 11.80
C LYS A 4 -2.05 -100.70 13.01
N GLU A 5 -1.91 -99.39 12.82
CA GLU A 5 -1.97 -98.42 13.91
C GLU A 5 -3.27 -98.66 14.69
N LYS A 6 -3.14 -99.13 15.94
CA LYS A 6 -4.25 -99.17 16.87
C LYS A 6 -4.53 -97.72 17.25
N GLU A 7 -5.61 -97.15 16.72
CA GLU A 7 -6.22 -95.98 17.36
C GLU A 7 -6.59 -96.39 18.79
N ASP A 8 -5.75 -96.02 19.75
CA ASP A 8 -6.10 -96.05 21.17
C ASP A 8 -7.25 -95.05 21.36
N SER A 9 -8.48 -95.56 21.27
CA SER A 9 -9.65 -94.76 21.58
C SER A 9 -9.60 -94.41 23.07
N LEU A 10 -9.34 -93.14 23.37
CA LEU A 10 -9.43 -92.64 24.73
C LEU A 10 -10.88 -92.80 25.20
N THR A 11 -11.10 -93.80 26.05
CA THR A 11 -12.37 -93.99 26.72
C THR A 11 -12.40 -93.06 27.93
N LEU A 12 -13.06 -91.91 27.79
CA LEU A 12 -13.33 -91.07 28.95
C LEU A 12 -14.34 -91.76 29.85
N ASP A 13 -13.96 -91.92 31.12
CA ASP A 13 -14.92 -92.34 32.12
C ASP A 13 -15.95 -91.21 32.37
N LYS A 14 -17.17 -91.61 32.72
CA LYS A 14 -18.30 -90.69 32.89
C LYS A 14 -18.01 -89.55 33.87
N ARG A 15 -17.23 -89.83 34.93
CA ARG A 15 -16.86 -88.87 35.98
C ARG A 15 -15.85 -87.84 35.48
N THR A 16 -14.86 -88.24 34.69
CA THR A 16 -13.93 -87.31 34.02
C THR A 16 -14.67 -86.42 33.03
N MET A 17 -15.61 -86.98 32.28
CA MET A 17 -16.50 -86.24 31.38
C MET A 17 -17.33 -85.20 32.14
N ASP A 18 -17.93 -85.59 33.27
CA ASP A 18 -18.71 -84.68 34.12
C ASP A 18 -17.85 -83.52 34.68
N VAL A 19 -16.62 -83.80 35.13
CA VAL A 19 -15.69 -82.78 35.64
C VAL A 19 -15.25 -81.80 34.54
N ILE A 20 -14.97 -82.31 33.34
CA ILE A 20 -14.59 -81.47 32.20
C ILE A 20 -15.78 -80.61 31.77
N VAL A 21 -16.97 -81.19 31.64
CA VAL A 21 -18.21 -80.47 31.27
C VAL A 21 -18.54 -79.41 32.33
N ALA A 22 -18.38 -79.73 33.62
CA ALA A 22 -18.61 -78.78 34.72
C ALA A 22 -17.65 -77.58 34.69
N ASN A 23 -16.46 -77.70 34.13
CA ASN A 23 -15.49 -76.60 34.01
C ASN A 23 -15.60 -75.85 32.66
N ILE A 24 -15.93 -76.55 31.56
CA ILE A 24 -16.01 -75.96 30.22
C ILE A 24 -17.30 -75.17 30.01
N ILE A 25 -18.46 -75.66 30.48
CA ILE A 25 -19.73 -74.95 30.25
C ILE A 25 -19.75 -73.55 30.89
N PRO A 26 -19.34 -73.36 32.17
CA PRO A 26 -19.32 -72.04 32.78
C PRO A 26 -18.33 -71.08 32.12
N THR A 27 -17.16 -71.58 31.69
CA THR A 27 -16.16 -70.77 31.00
C THR A 27 -16.61 -70.39 29.58
N SER A 28 -17.27 -71.29 28.85
CA SER A 28 -17.90 -70.99 27.55
C SER A 28 -18.94 -69.88 27.67
N LYS A 29 -19.84 -69.97 28.65
CA LYS A 29 -20.84 -68.90 28.91
C LYS A 29 -20.19 -67.57 29.25
N TYR A 30 -19.10 -67.57 30.02
CA TYR A 30 -18.35 -66.36 30.33
C TYR A 30 -17.74 -65.73 29.07
N PHE A 31 -17.18 -66.55 28.17
CA PHE A 31 -16.66 -66.07 26.89
C PHE A 31 -17.75 -65.50 25.98
N GLU A 32 -18.91 -66.14 25.87
CA GLU A 32 -20.05 -65.64 25.10
C GLU A 32 -20.47 -64.23 25.55
N ILE A 33 -20.69 -64.03 26.86
CA ILE A 33 -21.07 -62.72 27.41
C ILE A 33 -20.00 -61.67 27.14
N ARG A 34 -18.73 -62.03 27.27
CA ARG A 34 -17.62 -61.11 26.99
C ARG A 34 -17.51 -60.79 25.49
N PHE A 35 -17.79 -61.76 24.62
CA PHE A 35 -17.86 -61.56 23.17
C PHE A 35 -18.99 -60.62 22.80
N ASP A 36 -20.19 -60.80 23.36
CA ASP A 36 -21.33 -59.90 23.14
C ASP A 36 -20.98 -58.47 23.58
N HIS A 37 -20.39 -58.32 24.76
CA HIS A 37 -19.95 -57.01 25.25
C HIS A 37 -18.88 -56.36 24.35
N MET A 38 -17.94 -57.16 23.81
CA MET A 38 -16.96 -56.67 22.85
C MET A 38 -17.61 -56.26 21.53
N GLN A 39 -18.58 -57.03 21.03
CA GLN A 39 -19.35 -56.71 19.83
C GLN A 39 -20.06 -55.35 20.00
N ASP A 40 -20.73 -55.15 21.13
CA ASP A 40 -21.37 -53.88 21.47
C ASP A 40 -20.37 -52.71 21.54
N GLN A 41 -19.16 -52.94 22.07
CA GLN A 41 -18.12 -51.91 22.10
C GLN A 41 -17.63 -51.56 20.69
N ILE A 42 -17.46 -52.56 19.81
CA ILE A 42 -17.05 -52.35 18.42
C ILE A 42 -18.13 -51.56 17.66
N ASP A 43 -19.40 -51.93 17.82
CA ASP A 43 -20.51 -51.25 17.15
C ASP A 43 -20.64 -49.80 17.61
N ARG A 44 -20.44 -49.54 18.92
CA ARG A 44 -20.39 -48.16 19.45
C ARG A 44 -19.22 -47.36 18.89
N VAL A 45 -18.05 -47.97 18.72
CA VAL A 45 -16.88 -47.29 18.14
C VAL A 45 -17.10 -46.99 16.66
N ASP A 46 -17.70 -47.90 15.88
CA ASP A 46 -18.04 -47.65 14.47
C ASP A 46 -19.03 -46.49 14.34
N GLY A 47 -20.07 -46.47 15.18
CA GLY A 47 -21.02 -45.36 15.27
C GLY A 47 -20.33 -44.03 15.55
N ASN A 48 -19.52 -43.97 16.61
CA ASN A 48 -18.77 -42.76 16.97
C ASN A 48 -17.83 -42.29 15.86
N LEU A 49 -17.19 -43.22 15.12
CA LEU A 49 -16.29 -42.88 14.03
C LEU A 49 -17.04 -42.29 12.82
N ARG A 50 -18.24 -42.81 12.52
CA ARG A 50 -19.11 -42.30 11.46
C ARG A 50 -19.61 -40.90 11.80
N ASP A 51 -20.05 -40.69 13.02
CA ASP A 51 -20.50 -39.38 13.51
C ASP A 51 -19.35 -38.37 13.50
N PHE A 52 -18.17 -38.76 13.98
CA PHE A 52 -16.97 -37.91 13.93
C PHE A 52 -16.59 -37.54 12.49
N ARG A 53 -16.61 -38.50 11.55
CA ARG A 53 -16.33 -38.22 10.14
C ARG A 53 -17.34 -37.23 9.55
N ALA A 54 -18.62 -37.39 9.88
CA ALA A 54 -19.67 -36.48 9.42
C ALA A 54 -19.51 -35.07 9.99
N ASP A 55 -19.25 -34.93 11.30
CA ASP A 55 -19.00 -33.64 11.95
C ASP A 55 -17.78 -32.94 11.34
N VAL A 56 -16.65 -33.65 11.25
CA VAL A 56 -15.42 -33.12 10.67
C VAL A 56 -15.63 -32.70 9.21
N GLY A 57 -16.32 -33.52 8.41
CA GLY A 57 -16.68 -33.18 7.04
C GLY A 57 -17.48 -31.87 6.94
N GLY A 58 -18.53 -31.73 7.76
CA GLY A 58 -19.33 -30.50 7.80
C GLY A 58 -18.56 -29.27 8.27
N ARG A 59 -17.61 -29.44 9.20
CA ARG A 59 -16.73 -28.36 9.65
C ARG A 59 -15.77 -27.92 8.54
N PHE A 60 -15.19 -28.86 7.79
CA PHE A 60 -14.35 -28.52 6.63
C PHE A 60 -15.13 -27.79 5.55
N GLU A 61 -16.33 -28.24 5.19
CA GLU A 61 -17.18 -27.52 4.22
C GLU A 61 -17.52 -26.09 4.70
N THR A 62 -17.73 -25.91 6.00
CA THR A 62 -17.98 -24.59 6.59
C THR A 62 -16.74 -23.70 6.52
N VAL A 63 -15.54 -24.27 6.74
CA VAL A 63 -14.26 -23.56 6.61
C VAL A 63 -14.03 -23.16 5.16
N ASP A 64 -14.26 -24.06 4.20
CA ASP A 64 -14.10 -23.77 2.77
C ASP A 64 -15.00 -22.60 2.33
N LYS A 65 -16.28 -22.64 2.72
CA LYS A 65 -17.22 -21.53 2.45
C LYS A 65 -16.76 -20.20 3.06
N ARG A 66 -16.22 -20.22 4.29
CA ARG A 66 -15.69 -19.01 4.93
C ARG A 66 -14.44 -18.50 4.22
N PHE A 67 -13.58 -19.40 3.75
CA PHE A 67 -12.37 -19.04 3.03
C PHE A 67 -12.70 -18.41 1.67
N ASP A 68 -13.65 -19.00 0.93
CA ASP A 68 -14.14 -18.44 -0.35
C ASP A 68 -14.80 -17.06 -0.17
N ALA A 69 -15.61 -16.92 0.89
CA ALA A 69 -16.23 -15.63 1.23
C ALA A 69 -15.18 -14.57 1.58
N MET A 70 -14.17 -14.93 2.38
CA MET A 70 -13.07 -14.04 2.74
C MET A 70 -12.24 -13.63 1.52
N LYS A 71 -11.91 -14.58 0.63
CA LYS A 71 -11.20 -14.30 -0.61
C LYS A 71 -11.99 -13.32 -1.49
N THR A 72 -13.29 -13.57 -1.65
CA THR A 72 -14.17 -12.69 -2.44
C THR A 72 -14.27 -11.28 -1.84
N ASP A 73 -14.35 -11.17 -0.51
CA ASP A 73 -14.34 -9.86 0.17
C ASP A 73 -13.02 -9.12 -0.03
N MET A 74 -11.90 -9.83 0.12
CA MET A 74 -10.57 -9.27 -0.11
C MET A 74 -10.39 -8.76 -1.53
N ASP A 75 -10.80 -9.54 -2.53
CA ASP A 75 -10.74 -9.15 -3.95
C ASP A 75 -11.55 -7.87 -4.20
N LYS A 76 -12.80 -7.81 -3.69
CA LYS A 76 -13.66 -6.61 -3.81
C LYS A 76 -13.06 -5.39 -3.13
N ARG A 77 -12.50 -5.55 -1.93
CA ARG A 77 -11.86 -4.44 -1.19
C ARG A 77 -10.62 -3.95 -1.92
N PHE A 78 -9.81 -4.85 -2.48
CA PHE A 78 -8.62 -4.50 -3.23
C PHE A 78 -8.96 -3.75 -4.51
N ASP A 79 -9.96 -4.21 -5.27
CA ASP A 79 -10.48 -3.51 -6.45
C ASP A 79 -11.04 -2.13 -6.11
N GLY A 80 -11.75 -2.01 -4.98
CA GLY A 80 -12.25 -0.74 -4.47
C GLY A 80 -11.12 0.24 -4.14
N ILE A 81 -10.07 -0.22 -3.45
CA ILE A 81 -8.89 0.59 -3.13
C ILE A 81 -8.17 1.04 -4.39
N LYS A 82 -7.96 0.12 -5.35
CA LYS A 82 -7.33 0.43 -6.63
C LYS A 82 -8.10 1.53 -7.38
N THR A 83 -9.42 1.38 -7.47
CA THR A 83 -10.29 2.35 -8.14
C THR A 83 -10.26 3.72 -7.46
N ASP A 84 -10.24 3.77 -6.13
CA ASP A 84 -10.14 5.03 -5.37
C ASP A 84 -8.77 5.70 -5.59
N MET A 85 -7.69 4.91 -5.56
CA MET A 85 -6.34 5.40 -5.84
C MET A 85 -6.25 6.00 -7.24
N ASP A 86 -6.74 5.30 -8.27
CA ASP A 86 -6.73 5.77 -9.67
C ASP A 86 -7.46 7.12 -9.80
N LYS A 87 -8.65 7.25 -9.17
CA LYS A 87 -9.40 8.52 -9.16
C LYS A 87 -8.64 9.65 -8.46
N ARG A 88 -7.98 9.34 -7.34
CA ARG A 88 -7.19 10.34 -6.60
C ARG A 88 -5.96 10.78 -7.38
N PHE A 89 -5.29 9.87 -8.08
CA PHE A 89 -4.18 10.20 -8.97
C PHE A 89 -4.62 11.08 -10.13
N GLU A 90 -5.73 10.77 -10.81
CA GLU A 90 -6.29 11.65 -11.85
C GLU A 90 -6.60 13.06 -11.33
N GLN A 91 -7.09 13.19 -10.09
CA GLN A 91 -7.33 14.49 -9.47
C GLN A 91 -6.03 15.25 -9.19
N VAL A 92 -4.97 14.54 -8.76
CA VAL A 92 -3.65 15.12 -8.57
C VAL A 92 -3.10 15.61 -9.90
N ASP A 93 -3.16 14.81 -10.96
CA ASP A 93 -2.68 15.19 -12.29
C ASP A 93 -3.36 16.46 -12.79
N LYS A 94 -4.70 16.54 -12.68
CA LYS A 94 -5.45 17.76 -13.03
C LYS A 94 -5.02 18.98 -12.23
N ARG A 95 -4.70 18.82 -10.94
CA ARG A 95 -4.23 19.92 -10.09
C ARG A 95 -2.81 20.35 -10.48
N VAL A 96 -1.94 19.40 -10.83
CA VAL A 96 -0.58 19.69 -11.32
C VAL A 96 -0.65 20.46 -12.62
N GLU A 97 -1.46 20.03 -13.60
CA GLU A 97 -1.67 20.78 -14.84
C GLU A 97 -2.18 22.21 -14.62
N GLN A 98 -3.06 22.41 -13.64
CA GLN A 98 -3.53 23.75 -13.27
C GLN A 98 -2.43 24.61 -12.66
N VAL A 99 -1.55 24.00 -11.86
CA VAL A 99 -0.39 24.67 -11.27
C VAL A 99 0.59 25.07 -12.37
N ASP A 100 0.88 24.19 -13.32
CA ASP A 100 1.76 24.49 -14.47
C ASP A 100 1.23 25.68 -15.29
N LYS A 101 -0.06 25.68 -15.61
CA LYS A 101 -0.70 26.83 -16.30
C LYS A 101 -0.58 28.13 -15.53
N ARG A 102 -0.64 28.10 -14.19
CA ARG A 102 -0.46 29.29 -13.35
C ARG A 102 0.99 29.75 -13.34
N PHE A 103 1.95 28.82 -13.33
CA PHE A 103 3.37 29.16 -13.44
C PHE A 103 3.68 29.80 -14.79
N GLU A 104 3.18 29.25 -15.91
CA GLU A 104 3.33 29.88 -17.22
C GLU A 104 2.77 31.31 -17.27
N GLN A 105 1.67 31.58 -16.57
CA GLN A 105 1.10 32.93 -16.46
C GLN A 105 1.97 33.86 -15.61
N VAL A 106 2.57 33.34 -14.54
CA VAL A 106 3.52 34.09 -13.71
C VAL A 106 4.76 34.46 -14.51
N ASP A 107 5.33 33.50 -15.25
CA ASP A 107 6.50 33.73 -16.10
C ASP A 107 6.24 34.85 -17.12
N LYS A 108 5.10 34.79 -17.82
CA LYS A 108 4.69 35.86 -18.75
C LYS A 108 4.57 37.24 -18.09
N ARG A 109 4.08 37.30 -16.85
CA ARG A 109 3.99 38.57 -16.10
C ARG A 109 5.37 39.05 -15.66
N LEU A 110 6.26 38.15 -15.26
CA LEU A 110 7.63 38.49 -14.92
C LEU A 110 8.38 39.04 -16.13
N ASP A 111 8.25 38.41 -17.31
CA ASP A 111 8.82 38.92 -18.56
C ASP A 111 8.33 40.34 -18.88
N GLN A 112 7.04 40.61 -18.69
CA GLN A 112 6.47 41.94 -18.88
C GLN A 112 6.99 42.97 -17.88
N ILE A 113 7.21 42.56 -16.62
CA ILE A 113 7.78 43.42 -15.58
C ILE A 113 9.24 43.74 -15.92
N ILE A 114 10.04 42.74 -16.29
CA ILE A 114 11.44 42.91 -16.71
C ILE A 114 11.52 43.92 -17.87
N ALA A 115 10.73 43.69 -18.93
CA ALA A 115 10.70 44.61 -20.07
C ALA A 115 10.24 46.03 -19.69
N SER A 116 9.38 46.18 -18.68
CA SER A 116 8.96 47.48 -18.18
C SER A 116 10.05 48.17 -17.35
N ILE A 117 10.81 47.41 -16.56
CA ILE A 117 11.96 47.89 -15.80
C ILE A 117 13.06 48.35 -16.76
N ASP A 118 13.38 47.57 -17.80
CA ASP A 118 14.39 47.94 -18.81
C ASP A 118 14.05 49.28 -19.46
N ARG A 119 12.79 49.47 -19.87
CA ARG A 119 12.31 50.75 -20.43
C ARG A 119 12.37 51.91 -19.44
N LEU A 120 12.20 51.65 -18.15
CA LEU A 120 12.35 52.67 -17.12
C LEU A 120 13.83 53.03 -16.94
N GLY A 121 14.73 52.06 -16.99
CA GLY A 121 16.18 52.25 -17.04
C GLY A 121 16.57 53.18 -18.18
N ASP A 122 16.19 52.84 -19.42
CA ASP A 122 16.49 53.66 -20.60
C ASP A 122 15.99 55.11 -20.47
N LYS A 123 14.79 55.30 -19.92
CA LYS A 123 14.21 56.64 -19.70
C LYS A 123 14.94 57.42 -18.61
N LEU A 124 15.42 56.76 -17.57
CA LEU A 124 16.20 57.39 -16.51
C LEU A 124 17.58 57.80 -17.02
N ASP A 125 18.26 56.94 -17.78
CA ASP A 125 19.55 57.23 -18.39
C ASP A 125 19.44 58.43 -19.35
N HIS A 126 18.42 58.43 -20.22
CA HIS A 126 18.18 59.57 -21.10
C HIS A 126 17.86 60.87 -20.35
N ARG A 127 17.18 60.80 -19.19
CA ARG A 127 16.93 61.98 -18.34
C ARG A 127 18.20 62.47 -17.66
N ASP A 128 19.04 61.56 -17.16
CA ASP A 128 20.32 61.89 -16.51
C ASP A 128 21.26 62.57 -17.52
N GLU A 129 21.38 62.05 -18.74
CA GLU A 129 22.18 62.67 -19.81
C GLU A 129 21.71 64.08 -20.17
N ASN A 130 20.40 64.27 -20.34
CA ASN A 130 19.82 65.58 -20.63
C ASN A 130 20.05 66.58 -19.48
N GLN A 131 19.91 66.14 -18.22
CA GLN A 131 20.19 66.96 -17.05
C GLN A 131 21.66 67.37 -16.97
N ARG A 132 22.59 66.45 -17.22
CA ARG A 132 24.04 66.74 -17.27
C ARG A 132 24.37 67.73 -18.37
N SER A 133 23.84 67.52 -19.58
CA SER A 133 24.05 68.41 -20.73
C SER A 133 23.55 69.83 -20.45
N PHE A 134 22.34 69.96 -19.89
CA PHE A 134 21.80 71.26 -19.48
C PHE A 134 22.66 71.94 -18.42
N THR A 135 23.06 71.19 -17.38
CA THR A 135 23.89 71.71 -16.28
C THR A 135 25.23 72.22 -16.79
N LEU A 136 25.91 71.46 -17.66
CA LEU A 136 27.17 71.87 -18.28
C LEU A 136 26.99 73.12 -19.15
N ARG A 137 25.92 73.21 -19.95
CA ARG A 137 25.63 74.40 -20.78
C ARG A 137 25.38 75.64 -19.92
N MET A 138 24.63 75.52 -18.83
CA MET A 138 24.39 76.64 -17.92
C MET A 138 25.70 77.10 -17.26
N PHE A 139 26.57 76.15 -16.87
CA PHE A 139 27.87 76.46 -16.30
C PHE A 139 28.79 77.17 -17.31
N THR A 140 28.85 76.71 -18.56
CA THR A 140 29.66 77.35 -19.61
C THR A 140 29.15 78.73 -19.99
N ILE A 141 27.82 78.93 -20.05
CA ILE A 141 27.21 80.25 -20.23
C ILE A 141 27.58 81.18 -19.07
N ALA A 142 27.45 80.72 -17.83
CA ALA A 142 27.77 81.51 -16.64
C ALA A 142 29.24 81.95 -16.60
N ILE A 143 30.18 81.05 -16.95
CA ILE A 143 31.60 81.38 -17.11
C ILE A 143 31.80 82.43 -18.20
N SER A 144 31.17 82.24 -19.37
CA SER A 144 31.32 83.15 -20.52
C SER A 144 30.83 84.57 -20.19
N ILE A 145 29.67 84.70 -19.52
CA ILE A 145 29.14 85.99 -19.06
C ILE A 145 30.09 86.65 -18.06
N SER A 146 30.63 85.88 -17.12
CA SER A 146 31.58 86.39 -16.11
C SER A 146 32.84 86.94 -16.75
N ILE A 147 33.41 86.24 -17.74
CA ILE A 147 34.60 86.69 -18.48
C ILE A 147 34.32 88.00 -19.23
N LEU A 148 33.18 88.09 -19.93
CA LEU A 148 32.79 89.32 -20.64
C LEU A 148 32.60 90.51 -19.69
N GLY A 149 31.99 90.28 -18.52
CA GLY A 149 31.83 91.32 -17.50
C GLY A 149 33.16 91.86 -16.99
N VAL A 150 34.12 90.96 -16.69
CA VAL A 150 35.48 91.35 -16.26
C VAL A 150 36.22 92.10 -17.36
N LEU A 151 36.15 91.63 -18.62
CA LEU A 151 36.76 92.30 -19.76
C LEU A 151 36.17 93.69 -20.00
N GLY A 152 34.86 93.87 -19.87
CA GLY A 152 34.21 95.17 -20.02
C GLY A 152 34.66 96.19 -18.97
N VAL A 153 34.77 95.76 -17.70
CA VAL A 153 35.32 96.61 -16.62
C VAL A 153 36.79 96.94 -16.88
N PHE A 154 37.57 95.96 -17.34
CA PHE A 154 38.99 96.15 -17.66
C PHE A 154 39.20 97.14 -18.82
N LEU A 155 38.45 97.02 -19.92
CA LEU A 155 38.52 97.94 -21.05
C LEU A 155 38.14 99.37 -20.67
N ARG A 156 37.13 99.54 -19.81
CA ARG A 156 36.75 100.83 -19.23
C ARG A 156 37.87 101.42 -18.36
N SER A 157 38.58 100.59 -17.61
CA SER A 157 39.73 101.04 -16.80
C SER A 157 40.93 101.50 -17.63
N LEU A 158 41.09 100.95 -18.85
CA LEU A 158 42.13 101.33 -19.79
C LEU A 158 41.77 102.55 -20.66
N GLY A 159 40.55 103.09 -20.55
CA GLY A 159 40.10 104.25 -21.32
C GLY A 159 39.90 103.99 -22.81
N VAL A 160 39.77 102.72 -23.22
CA VAL A 160 39.54 102.30 -24.61
C VAL A 160 38.06 102.41 -25.00
N ILE A 161 37.16 102.35 -24.02
CA ILE A 161 35.71 102.53 -24.14
C ILE A 161 35.23 103.44 -23.01
#